data_AF-A0A9Q0JBC3-F1
#
_entry.id   AF-A0A9Q0JBC3-F1
#
_cell.length_a   1.000
_cell.length_b   1.000
_cell.length_c   1.000
_cell.angle_alpha   90.00
_cell.angle_beta   90.00
_cell.angle_gamma   90.00
#
_symmetry.space_group_name_H-M   'P 1'
#
loop_
_entity.id
_entity.type
_entity.pdbx_description
1 polymer ?
#
loop_
_entity_poly.entity_id
_entity_poly.type
_entity_poly.pdbx_seq_one_letter_code
_entity_poly.pdbx_strand_id
1 'polypeptide(L)'
;TNSMMKTGILRASLKNTFSPEDPYLHSVGVEHVENIGGSHYCRTLRCWRKNLLKNKSKILAMGFDEKFIRTWEYYFDYCAAGFKSYMLGDYQVVFSRRGNVGTLGDPYKTFPSLCNAY
;
A
#
# COMPACT_ATOMS: atom_id res chain seq x y z
N THR A 1 -17.97 4.94 -1.59
CA THR A 1 -17.78 4.62 -0.15
C THR A 1 -16.35 4.21 0.24
N ASN A 2 -15.32 4.49 -0.56
CA ASN A 2 -13.91 4.46 -0.12
C ASN A 2 -13.08 5.48 -0.93
N SER A 3 -13.56 6.73 -0.96
CA SER A 3 -12.97 7.80 -1.78
C SER A 3 -11.67 8.36 -1.19
N MET A 4 -11.39 8.19 0.10
CA MET A 4 -10.26 8.83 0.78
C MET A 4 -8.98 7.97 0.84
N MET A 5 -9.03 6.68 0.46
CA MET A 5 -7.82 5.87 0.24
C MET A 5 -7.45 5.76 -1.25
N LYS A 6 -8.19 6.41 -2.13
CA LYS A 6 -7.76 6.57 -3.51
C LYS A 6 -6.94 7.84 -3.58
N THR A 7 -5.65 7.67 -3.84
CA THR A 7 -4.79 8.49 -4.73
C THR A 7 -3.41 8.70 -4.10
N GLY A 8 -2.35 8.28 -4.82
CA GLY A 8 -1.09 9.03 -4.80
C GLY A 8 0.21 8.24 -4.64
N ILE A 9 0.24 7.09 -3.98
CA ILE A 9 1.52 6.46 -3.61
C ILE A 9 2.27 5.90 -4.84
N LEU A 10 1.55 5.36 -5.82
CA LEU A 10 2.17 4.75 -7.02
C LEU A 10 2.80 5.75 -8.00
N ARG A 11 2.32 7.00 -8.06
CA ARG A 11 2.75 7.94 -9.11
C ARG A 11 4.06 8.66 -8.80
N ALA A 12 4.40 8.84 -7.52
CA ALA A 12 5.60 9.55 -7.10
C ALA A 12 6.84 8.66 -7.06
N SER A 13 6.69 7.40 -6.62
CA SER A 13 7.83 6.47 -6.46
C SER A 13 8.51 6.13 -7.80
N LEU A 14 7.74 6.04 -8.89
CA LEU A 14 8.28 5.70 -10.20
C LEU A 14 9.21 6.77 -10.76
N LYS A 15 8.97 8.07 -10.51
CA LYS A 15 9.75 9.14 -11.18
C LYS A 15 11.21 9.23 -10.74
N ASN A 16 11.56 8.73 -9.55
CA ASN A 16 12.94 8.79 -9.03
C ASN A 16 13.83 7.65 -9.53
N THR A 17 13.29 6.69 -10.30
CA THR A 17 14.02 5.46 -10.66
C THR A 17 14.30 5.34 -12.17
N PHE A 18 13.80 6.25 -13.02
CA PHE A 18 13.90 6.11 -14.47
C PHE A 18 14.68 7.26 -15.13
N SER A 19 15.77 6.91 -15.81
CA SER A 19 16.46 7.82 -16.73
C SER A 19 15.60 8.00 -18.00
N PRO A 20 15.49 9.21 -18.56
CA PRO A 20 14.65 9.47 -19.73
C PRO A 20 15.08 8.73 -21.01
N GLU A 21 16.31 8.23 -21.08
CA GLU A 21 16.95 7.61 -22.25
C GLU A 21 16.74 6.08 -22.32
N ASP A 22 15.89 5.50 -21.47
CA ASP A 22 15.97 4.09 -21.15
C ASP A 22 15.06 3.18 -22.03
N PRO A 23 15.59 2.35 -22.95
CA PRO A 23 14.82 1.73 -24.04
C PRO A 23 13.80 0.65 -23.60
N TYR A 24 13.91 0.11 -22.39
CA TYR A 24 12.94 -0.84 -21.80
C TYR A 24 11.97 -0.18 -20.81
N LEU A 25 11.77 1.15 -20.88
CA LEU A 25 10.81 1.86 -20.02
C LEU A 25 9.40 1.25 -20.11
N HIS A 26 9.10 0.57 -21.23
CA HIS A 26 7.84 -0.09 -21.51
C HIS A 26 7.65 -1.46 -20.84
N SER A 27 8.67 -2.05 -20.19
CA SER A 27 8.55 -3.38 -19.57
C SER A 27 8.84 -3.38 -18.06
N VAL A 28 7.78 -3.18 -17.28
CA VAL A 28 7.78 -3.35 -15.82
C VAL A 28 7.01 -4.62 -15.48
N GLY A 29 7.62 -5.51 -14.69
CA GLY A 29 7.02 -6.73 -14.15
C GLY A 29 6.62 -6.55 -12.68
N VAL A 30 5.65 -7.33 -12.22
CA VAL A 30 5.33 -7.48 -10.79
C VAL A 30 6.23 -8.57 -10.22
N GLU A 31 7.02 -8.25 -9.19
CA GLU A 31 7.89 -9.21 -8.52
C GLU A 31 7.24 -9.84 -7.30
N HIS A 32 6.52 -9.03 -6.52
CA HIS A 32 5.97 -9.46 -5.24
C HIS A 32 4.64 -8.76 -4.97
N VAL A 33 3.68 -9.50 -4.42
CA VAL A 33 2.39 -8.98 -3.97
C VAL A 33 2.12 -9.58 -2.60
N GLU A 34 1.94 -8.73 -1.60
CA GLU A 34 1.51 -9.15 -0.27
C GLU A 34 0.26 -8.39 0.16
N ASN A 35 -0.62 -9.07 0.90
CA ASN A 35 -1.80 -8.47 1.50
C ASN A 35 -1.51 -8.10 2.96
N ILE A 36 -1.37 -6.81 3.22
CA ILE A 36 -1.15 -6.24 4.56
C ILE A 36 -2.47 -5.90 5.27
N GLY A 37 -3.58 -5.96 4.55
CA GLY A 37 -4.94 -5.63 5.00
C GLY A 37 -5.57 -6.60 6.00
N GLY A 38 -4.90 -7.71 6.35
CA GLY A 38 -5.42 -8.70 7.30
C GLY A 38 -5.58 -8.17 8.74
N SER A 39 -5.26 -9.02 9.72
CA SER A 39 -5.40 -8.66 11.15
C SER A 39 -4.62 -7.40 11.55
N HIS A 40 -3.53 -7.10 10.84
CA HIS A 40 -2.65 -5.96 11.08
C HIS A 40 -3.36 -4.62 10.86
N TYR A 41 -4.07 -4.45 9.74
CA TYR A 41 -4.71 -3.18 9.42
C TYR A 41 -5.92 -2.90 10.32
N CYS A 42 -6.66 -3.94 10.68
CA CYS A 42 -7.72 -3.86 11.69
C CYS A 42 -7.18 -3.33 13.03
N ARG A 43 -6.00 -3.81 13.47
CA ARG A 43 -5.35 -3.32 14.70
C ARG A 43 -4.98 -1.84 14.58
N THR A 44 -4.42 -1.42 13.46
CA THR A 44 -4.05 -0.02 13.19
C THR A 44 -5.26 0.92 13.30
N LEU A 45 -6.37 0.58 12.65
CA LEU A 45 -7.60 1.39 12.70
C LEU A 45 -8.16 1.52 14.13
N ARG A 46 -8.11 0.44 14.92
CA ARG A 46 -8.52 0.49 16.33
C ARG A 46 -7.62 1.39 17.17
N CYS A 47 -6.31 1.39 16.91
CA CYS A 47 -5.37 2.31 17.56
C CYS A 47 -5.66 3.76 17.18
N TRP A 48 -5.95 4.04 15.91
CA TRP A 48 -6.31 5.38 15.45
C TRP A 48 -7.63 5.88 16.06
N ARG A 49 -8.66 5.03 16.14
CA ARG A 49 -9.90 5.37 16.85
C ARG A 49 -9.63 5.73 18.32
N LYS A 50 -8.83 4.92 19.02
CA LYS A 50 -8.44 5.22 20.41
C LYS A 50 -7.73 6.57 20.53
N ASN A 51 -6.83 6.88 19.61
CA ASN A 51 -6.11 8.16 19.59
C ASN A 51 -7.03 9.35 19.29
N LEU A 52 -8.00 9.18 18.38
CA LEU A 52 -9.02 10.20 18.11
C LEU A 52 -9.81 10.52 19.37
N LEU A 53 -10.36 9.49 20.03
CA LEU A 53 -11.16 9.67 21.25
C LEU A 53 -10.35 10.23 22.42
N LYS A 54 -9.08 9.81 22.56
CA LYS A 54 -8.16 10.37 23.56
C LYS A 54 -7.92 11.87 23.37
N ASN A 55 -7.92 12.34 22.12
CA ASN A 55 -7.69 13.75 21.79
C ASN A 55 -8.99 14.51 21.49
N LYS A 56 -10.16 13.94 21.80
CA LYS A 56 -11.48 14.52 21.51
C LYS A 56 -11.60 15.97 21.94
N SER A 57 -11.22 16.30 23.19
CA SER A 57 -11.32 17.67 23.71
C SER A 57 -10.46 18.67 22.93
N LYS A 58 -9.27 18.25 22.45
CA LYS A 58 -8.41 19.11 21.62
C LYS A 58 -9.01 19.33 20.24
N ILE A 59 -9.63 18.30 19.67
CA ILE A 59 -10.30 18.36 18.36
C ILE A 59 -11.49 19.32 18.44
N LEU A 60 -12.29 19.24 19.50
CA LEU A 60 -13.38 20.18 19.76
C LEU A 60 -12.86 21.62 19.92
N ALA A 61 -11.75 21.80 20.64
CA ALA A 61 -11.12 23.12 20.81
C ALA A 61 -10.56 23.71 19.49
N MET A 62 -10.24 22.87 18.50
CA MET A 62 -9.84 23.32 17.15
C MET A 62 -11.04 23.77 16.28
N GLY A 63 -12.27 23.72 16.79
CA GLY A 63 -13.47 24.15 16.07
C GLY A 63 -14.18 23.04 15.31
N PHE A 64 -13.76 21.77 15.45
CA PHE A 64 -14.52 20.63 14.95
C PHE A 64 -15.69 20.31 15.89
N ASP A 65 -16.79 19.80 15.34
CA ASP A 65 -17.99 19.47 16.10
C ASP A 65 -18.05 17.99 16.53
N GLU A 66 -18.98 17.67 17.43
CA GLU A 66 -19.26 16.29 17.83
C GLU A 66 -19.68 15.40 16.66
N LYS A 67 -20.31 15.98 15.63
CA LYS A 67 -20.73 15.24 14.43
C LYS A 67 -19.51 14.73 13.66
N PHE A 68 -18.49 15.56 13.49
CA PHE A 68 -17.22 15.19 12.87
C PHE A 68 -16.56 14.03 13.59
N ILE A 69 -16.44 14.10 14.92
CA ILE A 69 -15.86 13.02 15.72
C ILE A 69 -16.64 11.72 15.54
N ARG A 70 -17.98 11.79 15.57
CA ARG A 70 -18.85 10.61 15.42
C ARG A 70 -18.75 10.00 14.03
N THR A 71 -18.59 10.81 12.98
CA THR A 71 -18.34 10.35 11.62
C THR A 71 -17.01 9.60 11.52
N TRP A 72 -15.94 10.13 12.12
CA TRP A 72 -14.63 9.47 12.11
C TRP A 72 -14.60 8.21 12.96
N GLU A 73 -15.28 8.20 14.08
CA GLU A 73 -15.43 7.01 14.91
C GLU A 73 -16.13 5.88 14.13
N TYR A 74 -17.25 6.21 13.47
CA TYR A 74 -17.97 5.27 12.61
C TYR A 74 -17.08 4.77 11.45
N TYR A 75 -16.34 5.67 10.81
CA TYR A 75 -15.42 5.32 9.73
C TYR A 75 -14.37 4.28 10.18
N PHE A 76 -13.70 4.51 11.32
CA PHE A 76 -12.68 3.58 11.81
C PHE A 76 -13.25 2.21 12.16
N ASP A 77 -14.41 2.15 12.81
CA ASP A 77 -15.04 0.86 13.15
C ASP A 77 -15.56 0.13 11.91
N TYR A 78 -16.17 0.85 10.96
CA TYR A 78 -16.63 0.27 9.70
C TYR A 78 -15.49 -0.34 8.89
N CYS A 79 -14.38 0.40 8.72
CA CYS A 79 -13.21 -0.12 8.02
C CYS A 79 -12.56 -1.28 8.78
N ALA A 80 -12.47 -1.21 10.12
CA ALA A 80 -11.90 -2.29 10.92
C ALA A 80 -12.72 -3.58 10.80
N ALA A 81 -14.05 -3.47 10.74
CA ALA A 81 -14.94 -4.59 10.46
C ALA A 81 -14.71 -5.13 9.04
N GLY A 82 -14.61 -4.26 8.03
CA GLY A 82 -14.36 -4.64 6.64
C GLY A 82 -13.04 -5.40 6.42
N PHE A 83 -11.97 -5.00 7.10
CA PHE A 83 -10.70 -5.75 7.07
C PHE A 83 -10.78 -7.06 7.84
N LYS A 84 -11.48 -7.10 8.99
CA LYS A 84 -11.68 -8.33 9.76
C LYS A 84 -12.54 -9.37 9.02
N SER A 85 -13.50 -8.92 8.21
CA SER A 85 -14.36 -9.78 7.40
C SER A 85 -13.79 -10.12 6.03
N TYR A 86 -12.56 -9.69 5.72
CA TYR A 86 -11.93 -9.83 4.40
C TYR A 86 -12.72 -9.20 3.23
N MET A 87 -13.65 -8.28 3.54
CA MET A 87 -14.35 -7.47 2.53
C MET A 87 -13.49 -6.33 1.99
N LEU A 88 -12.48 -5.91 2.77
CA LEU A 88 -11.46 -4.96 2.38
C LEU A 88 -10.10 -5.65 2.38
N GLY A 89 -9.24 -5.28 1.42
CA GLY A 89 -7.85 -5.71 1.34
C GLY A 89 -6.93 -4.51 1.12
N ASP A 90 -5.70 -4.62 1.58
CA ASP A 90 -4.66 -3.62 1.37
C ASP A 90 -3.42 -4.34 0.87
N TYR A 91 -2.94 -3.97 -0.32
CA TYR A 91 -1.93 -4.72 -1.05
C TYR A 91 -0.70 -3.89 -1.28
N GLN A 92 0.45 -4.44 -0.87
CA GLN A 92 1.75 -3.91 -1.22
C GLN A 92 2.26 -4.69 -2.44
N VAL A 93 2.48 -3.96 -3.54
CA VAL A 93 2.93 -4.51 -4.82
C VAL A 93 4.31 -3.98 -5.13
N VAL A 94 5.27 -4.88 -5.34
CA VAL A 94 6.63 -4.57 -5.76
C VAL A 94 6.73 -4.77 -7.26
N PHE A 95 7.21 -3.75 -7.94
CA PHE A 95 7.46 -3.78 -9.38
C PHE A 95 8.96 -3.73 -9.64
N SER A 96 9.42 -4.45 -10.65
CA SER A 96 10.79 -4.32 -11.15
C SER A 96 10.82 -4.21 -12.66
N ARG A 97 11.97 -3.77 -13.16
CA ARG A 97 12.24 -3.72 -14.58
C ARG A 97 12.85 -5.05 -15.03
N ARG A 98 12.44 -5.54 -16.20
CA ARG A 98 13.13 -6.66 -16.84
C ARG A 98 14.61 -6.31 -17.04
N GLY A 99 15.50 -7.18 -16.55
CA GLY A 99 16.95 -7.00 -16.66
C GLY A 99 17.61 -6.19 -15.55
N ASN A 100 16.92 -5.88 -14.45
CA ASN A 100 17.50 -5.15 -13.31
C ASN A 100 18.41 -6.03 -12.42
N VAL A 101 19.40 -6.68 -13.04
CA VAL A 101 20.31 -7.67 -12.42
C VAL A 101 21.29 -7.06 -11.40
N GLY A 102 21.52 -5.75 -11.44
CA GLY A 102 22.46 -5.06 -10.57
C GLY A 102 21.97 -4.85 -9.13
N THR A 103 20.65 -4.74 -8.90
CA THR A 103 20.08 -4.42 -7.58
C THR A 103 19.40 -5.59 -6.87
N LEU A 104 18.94 -6.61 -7.61
CA LEU A 104 18.21 -7.76 -7.05
C LEU A 104 18.99 -9.09 -7.15
N GLY A 105 20.18 -9.07 -7.75
CA GLY A 105 20.84 -10.30 -8.21
C GLY A 105 20.17 -10.86 -9.46
N ASP A 106 20.85 -11.75 -10.19
CA ASP A 106 20.30 -12.37 -11.39
C ASP A 106 19.44 -13.59 -11.00
N PRO A 107 18.10 -13.53 -11.18
CA PRO A 107 17.21 -14.63 -10.80
C PRO A 107 17.32 -15.84 -11.75
N TYR A 108 17.96 -15.68 -12.92
CA TYR A 108 18.10 -16.73 -13.92
C TYR A 108 19.42 -17.51 -13.82
N LYS A 109 20.35 -17.12 -12.92
CA LYS A 109 21.60 -17.88 -12.70
C LYS A 109 21.39 -19.26 -12.06
N THR A 110 20.26 -19.51 -11.42
CA THR A 110 20.00 -20.77 -10.71
C THR A 110 19.45 -21.88 -11.60
N PHE A 111 19.00 -21.56 -12.82
CA PHE A 111 18.59 -22.55 -13.81
C PHE A 111 19.58 -22.53 -14.97
N PRO A 112 20.26 -23.66 -15.28
CA PRO A 112 20.99 -23.77 -16.52
C PRO A 112 19.97 -23.60 -17.65
N SER A 113 20.07 -22.51 -18.40
CA SER A 113 19.32 -22.36 -19.63
C SER A 113 19.64 -23.54 -20.53
N LEU A 114 18.64 -24.38 -20.84
CA LEU A 114 18.72 -25.56 -21.73
C LEU A 114 19.06 -25.21 -23.20
N CYS A 115 19.60 -24.03 -23.48
CA CYS A 115 19.80 -23.51 -24.83
C CYS A 115 21.22 -23.70 -25.40
N ASN A 116 22.14 -24.34 -24.68
CA ASN A 116 23.46 -24.72 -25.22
C ASN A 116 23.57 -26.24 -25.41
N ALA A 117 22.66 -26.81 -26.18
CA ALA A 117 22.77 -28.18 -26.69
C ALA A 117 22.43 -28.22 -28.18
N TYR A 118 23.12 -27.40 -28.97
CA TYR A 118 23.32 -27.57 -30.41
C TYR A 118 24.72 -27.09 -30.77
#